data_AF-A0A0G1QVP3-F1
#
_entry.id   AF-A0A0G1QVP3-F1
#
_cell.length_a   1.000
_cell.length_b   1.000
_cell.length_c   1.000
_cell.angle_alpha   90.00
_cell.angle_beta   90.00
_cell.angle_gamma   90.00
#
_symmetry.space_group_name_H-M   'P 1'
#
loop_
_entity.id
_entity.type
_entity.pdbx_description
1 polymer ?
#
loop_
_entity_poly.entity_id
_entity_poly.type
_entity_poly.pdbx_seq_one_letter_code
_entity_poly.pdbx_strand_id
1 'polypeptide(L)'
;MPLAFIILREIFWEIIYVPVWWYTFGAVRAVSRFLTRLNDGNDYLGWSVWLFNIFTPMYAQTDLTGRLISIGVRIVQVMARSVLFLGWILVVVIMLMAYFLLPLITLFEIFHQWRLMIM
;
A
#
# COMPACT_ATOMS: atom_id res chain seq x y z
N MET A 1 -38.27 -18.07 -21.77
CA MET A 1 -38.39 -17.71 -20.33
C MET A 1 -37.30 -18.26 -19.38
N PRO A 2 -36.44 -19.27 -19.68
CA PRO A 2 -35.44 -19.73 -18.69
C PRO A 2 -34.22 -18.80 -18.55
N LEU A 3 -33.84 -18.10 -19.63
CA LEU A 3 -32.66 -17.22 -19.65
C LEU A 3 -32.77 -16.07 -18.64
N ALA A 4 -33.92 -15.37 -18.62
CA ALA A 4 -34.14 -14.25 -17.72
C ALA A 4 -34.07 -14.67 -16.23
N PHE A 5 -34.60 -15.85 -15.91
CA PHE A 5 -34.53 -16.40 -14.56
C PHE A 5 -33.09 -16.72 -14.13
N ILE A 6 -32.28 -17.28 -15.03
CA ILE A 6 -30.86 -17.56 -14.78
C ILE A 6 -30.10 -16.26 -14.51
N ILE A 7 -30.28 -15.25 -15.37
CA ILE A 7 -29.61 -13.96 -15.24
C ILE A 7 -29.98 -13.27 -13.92
N LEU A 8 -31.26 -13.23 -13.56
CA LEU A 8 -31.72 -12.62 -12.30
C LEU A 8 -31.13 -13.33 -11.07
N ARG A 9 -31.05 -14.66 -11.12
CA ARG A 9 -30.43 -15.46 -10.06
C ARG A 9 -28.94 -15.17 -9.92
N GLU A 10 -28.21 -15.05 -11.02
CA GLU A 10 -26.78 -14.74 -11.01
C GLU A 10 -26.52 -13.35 -10.43
N ILE A 11 -27.26 -12.33 -10.89
CA ILE A 11 -27.16 -10.96 -10.36
C ILE A 11 -27.39 -10.93 -8.84
N PHE A 12 -28.41 -11.65 -8.35
CA PHE A 12 -28.68 -11.73 -6.92
C PHE A 12 -27.49 -12.28 -6.13
N TRP A 13 -26.88 -13.37 -6.62
CA TRP A 13 -25.71 -13.95 -5.96
C TRP A 13 -24.48 -13.07 -6.06
N GLU A 14 -24.28 -12.37 -7.17
CA GLU A 14 -23.16 -11.43 -7.33
C GLU A 14 -23.25 -10.27 -6.34
N ILE A 15 -24.44 -9.70 -6.14
CA ILE A 15 -24.67 -8.60 -5.17
C ILE A 15 -24.26 -9.02 -3.75
N ILE A 16 -24.50 -10.28 -3.37
CA ILE A 16 -24.14 -10.81 -2.05
C ILE A 16 -22.67 -11.23 -1.99
N TYR A 17 -22.17 -11.86 -3.06
CA TYR A 17 -20.82 -12.42 -3.11
C TYR A 17 -19.75 -11.32 -3.12
N VAL A 18 -19.95 -10.24 -3.88
CA VAL A 18 -18.99 -9.14 -4.01
C VAL A 18 -18.56 -8.54 -2.66
N PRO A 19 -19.47 -8.08 -1.77
CA PRO A 19 -19.08 -7.53 -0.48
C PRO A 19 -18.40 -8.56 0.42
N VAL A 20 -18.91 -9.80 0.44
CA VAL A 20 -18.29 -10.89 1.23
C VAL A 20 -16.87 -11.16 0.75
N TRP A 21 -16.65 -11.27 -0.56
CA TRP A 21 -15.33 -11.48 -1.13
C TRP A 21 -14.38 -10.30 -0.86
N TRP A 22 -14.88 -9.07 -0.98
CA TRP A 22 -14.09 -7.84 -0.78
C TRP A 22 -13.45 -7.79 0.61
N TYR A 23 -14.22 -8.12 1.65
CA TYR A 23 -13.74 -8.09 3.04
C TYR A 23 -13.07 -9.40 3.51
N THR A 24 -13.02 -10.43 2.68
CA THR A 24 -12.37 -11.72 3.00
C THR A 24 -11.12 -11.92 2.14
N PHE A 25 -11.25 -12.69 1.06
CA PHE A 25 -10.14 -13.03 0.16
C PHE A 25 -9.56 -11.81 -0.55
N GLY A 26 -10.42 -10.85 -0.91
CA GLY A 26 -10.02 -9.57 -1.49
C GLY A 26 -9.12 -8.77 -0.55
N ALA A 27 -9.55 -8.61 0.70
CA ALA A 27 -8.78 -7.92 1.75
C ALA A 27 -7.41 -8.55 2.00
N VAL A 28 -7.35 -9.89 2.13
CA VAL A 28 -6.07 -10.61 2.28
C VAL A 28 -5.15 -10.35 1.09
N ARG A 29 -5.69 -10.38 -0.13
CA ARG A 29 -4.91 -10.10 -1.35
C ARG A 29 -4.46 -8.64 -1.42
N ALA A 30 -5.30 -7.69 -0.98
CA ALA A 30 -4.95 -6.28 -0.94
C ALA A 30 -3.82 -6.00 0.05
N VAL A 31 -3.89 -6.58 1.26
CA VAL A 31 -2.84 -6.47 2.27
C VAL A 31 -1.55 -7.14 1.82
N SER A 32 -1.62 -8.34 1.22
CA SER A 32 -0.43 -9.01 0.66
C SER A 32 0.24 -8.15 -0.42
N ARG A 33 -0.53 -7.55 -1.33
CA ARG A 33 -0.01 -6.62 -2.33
C ARG A 33 0.59 -5.37 -1.69
N PHE A 34 -0.02 -4.82 -0.65
CA PHE A 34 0.52 -3.70 0.11
C PHE A 34 1.92 -4.02 0.66
N LEU A 35 2.09 -5.18 1.30
CA LEU A 35 3.38 -5.61 1.82
C LEU A 35 4.42 -5.79 0.72
N THR A 36 4.05 -6.40 -0.42
CA THR A 36 4.95 -6.51 -1.58
C THR A 36 5.41 -5.14 -2.06
N ARG A 37 4.49 -4.17 -2.17
CA ARG A 37 4.83 -2.81 -2.62
C ARG A 37 5.74 -2.06 -1.65
N LEU A 38 5.62 -2.31 -0.35
CA LEU A 38 6.56 -1.76 0.62
C LEU A 38 7.98 -2.32 0.40
N ASN A 39 8.09 -3.63 0.16
CA ASN A 39 9.37 -4.27 -0.14
C ASN A 39 9.95 -3.74 -1.46
N ASP A 40 9.14 -3.63 -2.52
CA ASP A 40 9.55 -3.05 -3.79
C ASP A 40 10.16 -1.65 -3.58
N GLY A 41 9.49 -0.81 -2.78
CA GLY A 41 9.99 0.52 -2.44
C GLY A 41 11.33 0.51 -1.70
N ASN A 42 11.51 -0.44 -0.78
CA ASN A 42 12.79 -0.62 -0.10
C ASN A 42 13.89 -1.12 -1.05
N ASP A 43 13.56 -2.00 -2.00
CA ASP A 43 14.52 -2.54 -2.97
C ASP A 43 14.95 -1.46 -3.98
N TYR A 44 14.03 -0.62 -4.44
CA TYR A 44 14.34 0.53 -5.30
C TYR A 44 15.17 1.61 -4.58
N LEU A 45 14.80 1.93 -3.34
CA LEU A 45 15.49 2.97 -2.56
C LEU A 45 16.70 2.44 -1.79
N GLY A 46 16.93 1.14 -1.74
CA GLY A 46 17.99 0.50 -0.95
C GLY A 46 18.03 0.95 0.51
N TRP A 47 16.91 1.40 1.09
CA TRP A 47 16.90 2.11 2.37
C TRP A 47 17.51 1.26 3.50
N SER A 48 17.05 0.01 3.61
CA SER A 48 17.58 -0.97 4.58
C SER A 48 19.08 -1.25 4.37
N VAL A 49 19.55 -1.34 3.13
CA VAL A 49 20.96 -1.59 2.81
C VAL A 49 21.83 -0.48 3.39
N TRP A 50 21.46 0.78 3.17
CA TRP A 50 22.20 1.93 3.71
C TRP A 50 22.16 1.98 5.23
N LEU A 51 21.00 1.68 5.83
CA LEU A 51 20.83 1.65 7.28
C LEU A 51 21.75 0.61 7.95
N PHE A 52 21.74 -0.63 7.45
CA PHE A 52 22.57 -1.71 8.02
C PHE A 52 24.06 -1.52 7.77
N ASN A 53 24.44 -0.79 6.72
CA ASN A 53 25.83 -0.57 6.37
C ASN A 53 26.39 0.78 6.85
N ILE A 54 25.74 1.54 7.75
CA ILE A 54 26.23 2.87 8.17
C ILE A 54 27.71 2.87 8.60
N PHE A 55 28.17 1.81 9.25
CA PHE A 55 29.54 1.72 9.79
C PHE A 55 30.58 1.13 8.83
N THR A 56 30.16 0.67 7.65
CA THR A 56 31.08 0.14 6.64
C THR A 56 31.76 1.32 5.93
N PRO A 57 33.10 1.36 5.82
CA PRO A 57 33.79 2.46 5.12
C PRO A 57 33.41 2.50 3.63
N MET A 58 33.27 3.71 3.05
CA MET A 58 32.97 3.89 1.62
C MET A 58 34.22 3.83 0.75
N TYR A 59 35.29 4.42 1.24
CA TYR A 59 36.59 4.44 0.57
C TYR A 59 37.45 3.40 1.27
N ALA A 60 38.21 2.61 0.52
CA ALA A 60 39.10 1.57 1.07
C ALA A 60 40.26 2.13 1.94
N GLN A 61 40.16 3.39 2.38
CA GLN A 61 41.01 4.03 3.37
C GLN A 61 40.54 3.65 4.77
N THR A 62 41.47 3.10 5.55
CA THR A 62 41.25 2.70 6.94
C THR A 62 41.50 3.83 7.94
N ASP A 63 41.87 5.02 7.45
CA ASP A 63 42.13 6.19 8.28
C ASP A 63 40.89 6.59 9.09
N LEU A 64 41.10 6.96 10.35
CA LEU A 64 40.03 7.32 11.29
C LEU A 64 39.19 8.50 10.76
N THR A 65 39.85 9.46 10.12
CA THR A 65 39.23 10.59 9.42
C THR A 65 38.34 10.14 8.25
N GLY A 66 38.82 9.20 7.42
CA GLY A 66 38.06 8.66 6.29
C GLY A 66 36.82 7.86 6.71
N ARG A 67 36.91 7.14 7.84
CA ARG A 67 35.77 6.43 8.44
C ARG A 67 34.70 7.40 8.98
N LEU A 68 35.11 8.47 9.65
CA LEU A 68 34.18 9.49 10.15
C LEU A 68 33.43 10.20 9.02
N ILE A 69 34.14 10.57 7.95
CA ILE A 69 33.52 11.17 6.76
C ILE A 69 32.54 10.19 6.11
N SER A 70 32.92 8.91 5.97
CA SER A 70 32.05 7.87 5.41
C SER A 70 30.74 7.73 6.18
N ILE A 71 30.80 7.69 7.52
CA ILE A 71 29.63 7.61 8.39
C ILE A 71 28.75 8.85 8.19
N GLY A 72 29.33 10.05 8.17
CA GLY A 72 28.59 11.31 7.96
C GLY A 72 27.81 11.32 6.63
N VAL A 73 28.47 10.95 5.53
CA VAL A 73 27.81 10.86 4.22
C VAL A 73 26.69 9.82 4.21
N ARG A 74 26.92 8.64 4.81
CA ARG A 74 25.89 7.59 4.91
C ARG A 74 24.69 8.03 5.73
N ILE A 75 24.89 8.75 6.83
CA ILE A 75 23.78 9.32 7.62
C ILE A 75 22.93 10.25 6.76
N VAL A 76 23.55 11.17 6.02
CA VAL A 76 22.82 12.09 5.13
C VAL A 76 22.05 11.33 4.04
N GLN A 77 22.67 10.31 3.45
CA GLN A 77 22.01 9.47 2.43
C GLN A 77 20.83 8.67 3.00
N VAL A 78 20.97 8.11 4.21
CA VAL A 78 19.87 7.43 4.91
C VAL A 78 18.74 8.41 5.21
N MET A 79 19.04 9.62 5.69
CA MET A 79 18.03 10.65 5.95
C MET A 79 17.26 11.02 4.67
N ALA A 80 17.97 11.30 3.57
CA ALA A 80 17.35 11.64 2.29
C ALA A 80 16.48 10.51 1.74
N ARG A 81 16.99 9.26 1.74
CA ARG A 81 16.24 8.08 1.28
C ARG A 81 15.05 7.77 2.20
N SER A 82 15.15 8.07 3.50
CA SER A 82 14.04 7.90 4.44
C SER A 82 12.86 8.79 4.09
N VAL A 83 13.09 10.04 3.69
CA VAL A 83 12.00 10.95 3.25
C VAL A 83 11.30 10.39 2.01
N LEU A 84 12.06 9.93 1.03
CA LEU A 84 11.50 9.29 -0.17
C LEU A 84 10.71 8.02 0.15
N PHE A 85 11.24 7.18 1.04
CA PHE A 85 10.58 5.94 1.45
C PHE A 85 9.31 6.20 2.26
N LEU A 86 9.30 7.22 3.13
CA LEU A 86 8.09 7.67 3.83
C LEU A 86 7.02 8.17 2.85
N GLY A 87 7.42 8.92 1.82
CA GLY A 87 6.52 9.32 0.75
C GLY A 87 5.92 8.12 0.01
N TRP A 88 6.74 7.10 -0.28
CA TRP A 88 6.27 5.85 -0.87
C TRP A 88 5.30 5.09 0.04
N ILE A 89 5.64 4.93 1.32
CA ILE A 89 4.76 4.32 2.33
C ILE A 89 3.41 5.03 2.35
N LEU A 90 3.41 6.37 2.36
CA LEU A 90 2.18 7.18 2.35
C LEU A 90 1.30 6.86 1.13
N VAL A 91 1.88 6.81 -0.07
CA VAL A 91 1.15 6.45 -1.30
C VAL A 91 0.53 5.06 -1.18
N VAL A 92 1.31 4.06 -0.74
CA VAL A 92 0.84 2.68 -0.62
C VAL A 92 -0.26 2.56 0.46
N VAL A 93 -0.15 3.30 1.56
CA VAL A 93 -1.18 3.38 2.60
C VAL A 93 -2.47 4.02 2.07
N ILE A 94 -2.37 5.11 1.32
CA ILE A 94 -3.54 5.76 0.68
C ILE A 94 -4.25 4.77 -0.25
N MET A 95 -3.50 4.00 -1.05
CA MET A 95 -4.08 2.98 -1.92
C MET A 95 -4.82 1.88 -1.13
N LEU A 96 -4.26 1.43 0.00
CA LEU A 96 -4.90 0.44 0.86
C LEU A 96 -6.16 1.01 1.53
N MET A 97 -6.10 2.25 2.03
CA MET A 97 -7.25 2.95 2.59
C MET A 97 -8.35 3.09 1.53
N ALA A 98 -8.01 3.51 0.31
CA ALA A 98 -8.97 3.61 -0.78
C ALA A 98 -9.65 2.26 -1.08
N TYR A 99 -8.92 1.15 -1.05
CA TYR A 99 -9.50 -0.19 -1.22
C TYR A 99 -10.61 -0.49 -0.19
N PHE A 100 -10.44 -0.12 1.08
CA PHE A 100 -11.44 -0.38 2.12
C PHE A 100 -12.53 0.69 2.22
N LEU A 101 -12.21 1.94 1.91
CA LEU A 101 -13.14 3.06 2.01
C LEU A 101 -14.10 3.13 0.83
N LEU A 102 -13.66 2.77 -0.39
CA LEU A 102 -14.50 2.83 -1.58
C LEU A 102 -15.85 2.09 -1.42
N PRO A 103 -15.90 0.82 -0.96
CA PRO A 103 -17.17 0.12 -0.77
C PRO A 103 -18.07 0.79 0.28
N LEU A 104 -17.47 1.32 1.36
CA LEU A 104 -18.21 2.00 2.42
C LEU A 104 -18.83 3.31 1.91
N ILE A 105 -18.06 4.09 1.15
CA ILE A 105 -18.52 5.32 0.52
C ILE A 105 -19.65 4.99 -0.47
N THR A 106 -19.49 3.96 -1.31
CA THR A 106 -20.55 3.59 -2.25
C THR A 106 -21.85 3.18 -1.56
N LEU A 107 -21.77 2.44 -0.45
CA LEU A 107 -22.95 2.09 0.33
C LEU A 107 -23.61 3.33 0.93
N PHE A 108 -22.81 4.23 1.51
CA PHE A 108 -23.30 5.49 2.06
C PHE A 108 -24.03 6.34 1.01
N GLU A 109 -23.44 6.51 -0.18
CA GLU A 109 -24.03 7.27 -1.28
C GLU A 109 -25.35 6.63 -1.77
N ILE A 110 -25.40 5.30 -1.89
CA ILE A 110 -26.64 4.59 -2.25
C ILE A 110 -27.75 4.86 -1.24
N PHE A 111 -27.47 4.75 0.06
CA PHE A 111 -28.47 5.04 1.10
C PHE A 111 -28.87 6.50 1.14
N HIS A 112 -27.93 7.42 0.92
CA HIS A 112 -28.19 8.85 0.88
C HIS A 112 -29.13 9.21 -0.28
N GLN A 113 -28.84 8.72 -1.49
CA GLN A 113 -29.67 8.93 -2.68
C GLN A 113 -31.05 8.29 -2.54
N TRP A 114 -31.13 7.08 -1.99
CA TRP A 114 -32.40 6.41 -1.70
C TRP A 114 -33.29 7.24 -0.78
N ARG A 115 -32.71 7.81 0.29
CA ARG A 115 -33.45 8.69 1.22
C ARG A 115 -33.99 9.93 0.52
N LEU A 116 -33.17 10.57 -0.33
CA LEU A 116 -33.57 11.77 -1.08
C LEU A 116 -34.71 11.52 -2.06
N MET A 117 -34.83 10.31 -2.60
CA MET A 117 -35.89 9.95 -3.56
C MET A 117 -37.26 9.73 -2.88
N ILE A 118 -37.28 9.39 -1.59
CA ILE A 118 -38.49 9.06 -0.83
C ILE A 118 -39.09 10.28 -0.11
N MET A 119 -38.26 11.29 0.20
CA MET A 119 -38.69 12.57 0.79
C MET A 119 -39.16 13.55 -0.30
#